data_AF-A0A6N6VFF3-F1
#
_entry.id   AF-A0A6N6VFF3-F1
#
_cell.length_a   1.000
_cell.length_b   1.000
_cell.length_c   1.000
_cell.angle_alpha   90.00
_cell.angle_beta   90.00
_cell.angle_gamma   90.00
#
_symmetry.space_group_name_H-M   'P 1'
#
loop_
_entity.id
_entity.type
_entity.pdbx_description
1 polymer ?
#
loop_
_entity_poly.entity_id
_entity_poly.type
_entity_poly.pdbx_seq_one_letter_code
_entity_poly.pdbx_strand_id
1 'polypeptide(L)'
;MKRVHHIFVTGVIAALLVSQARASTPAQHYFLQTGADLEQVCANPVDARNIQPTERERLLVCGSYIQGYLSHYALVRGELANAPFCLPQTGVSGEQIRVLLVTLLQRKPQIRDLPASVDLATSIAWAYGCSGAASTSAQGGTPKPAAQ
;
A
#
# COMPACT_ATOMS: atom_id res chain seq x y z
N MET A 1 57.53 30.65 11.70
CA MET A 1 56.27 30.26 12.37
C MET A 1 55.11 30.36 11.39
N LYS A 2 54.34 29.26 11.27
CA LYS A 2 52.89 29.15 10.99
C LYS A 2 52.30 30.05 9.88
N ARG A 3 52.11 29.53 8.65
CA ARG A 3 51.07 30.00 7.69
C ARG A 3 51.03 29.24 6.34
N VAL A 4 51.13 27.91 6.29
CA VAL A 4 50.95 27.18 4.99
C VAL A 4 50.20 25.84 5.12
N HIS A 5 49.48 25.59 6.22
CA HIS A 5 48.85 24.28 6.49
C HIS A 5 47.31 24.30 6.53
N HIS A 6 46.66 25.33 5.96
CA HIS A 6 45.19 25.43 6.03
C HIS A 6 44.48 25.45 4.67
N ILE A 7 45.18 25.40 3.54
CA ILE A 7 44.53 25.50 2.21
C ILE A 7 44.22 24.11 1.60
N PHE A 8 44.86 23.03 2.08
CA PHE A 8 44.66 21.69 1.49
C PHE A 8 43.53 20.86 2.11
N VAL A 9 42.98 21.23 3.27
CA VAL A 9 41.99 20.41 3.98
C VAL A 9 40.55 20.73 3.55
N THR A 10 40.28 21.93 3.04
CA THR A 10 38.92 22.34 2.60
C THR A 10 38.53 21.77 1.24
N GLY A 11 39.48 21.42 0.37
CA GLY A 11 39.20 20.83 -0.94
C GLY A 11 38.72 19.37 -0.89
N VAL A 12 39.24 18.58 0.06
CA VAL A 12 38.93 17.15 0.16
C VAL A 12 37.53 16.90 0.75
N ILE A 13 37.08 17.77 1.67
CA ILE A 13 35.75 17.65 2.27
C ILE A 13 34.66 18.05 1.27
N ALA A 14 34.91 19.06 0.41
CA ALA A 14 33.96 19.43 -0.64
C ALA A 14 33.77 18.33 -1.69
N ALA A 15 34.84 17.63 -2.07
CA ALA A 15 34.76 16.51 -3.02
C ALA A 15 33.98 15.30 -2.46
N LEU A 16 34.13 14.99 -1.17
CA LEU A 16 33.41 13.90 -0.50
C LEU A 16 31.91 14.17 -0.29
N LEU A 17 31.49 15.43 -0.22
CA LEU A 17 30.07 15.79 -0.08
C LEU A 17 29.30 15.73 -1.41
N VAL A 18 29.97 15.91 -2.55
CA VAL A 18 29.33 15.83 -3.87
C VAL A 18 29.16 14.37 -4.33
N SER A 19 29.98 13.43 -3.83
CA SER A 19 29.86 12.01 -4.16
C SER A 19 28.65 11.32 -3.50
N GLN A 20 28.01 11.97 -2.53
CA GLN A 20 26.83 11.45 -1.81
C GLN A 20 25.52 12.05 -2.32
N ALA A 21 25.56 12.89 -3.35
CA ALA A 21 24.37 13.23 -4.12
C ALA A 21 23.93 11.97 -4.88
N ARG A 22 23.20 11.08 -4.19
CA ARG A 22 22.35 10.09 -4.85
C ARG A 22 21.55 10.88 -5.88
N ALA A 23 21.79 10.59 -7.16
CA ALA A 23 20.97 11.12 -8.24
C ALA A 23 19.52 10.84 -7.85
N SER A 24 18.76 11.91 -7.56
CA SER A 24 17.34 11.81 -7.31
C SER A 24 16.74 11.17 -8.54
N THR A 25 16.35 9.90 -8.45
CA THR A 25 15.52 9.28 -9.47
C THR A 25 14.30 10.16 -9.66
N PRO A 26 13.89 10.44 -10.91
CA PRO A 26 12.71 11.28 -11.16
C PRO A 26 11.54 10.70 -10.36
N ALA A 27 10.88 11.54 -9.55
CA ALA A 27 9.76 11.12 -8.73
C ALA A 27 8.70 10.52 -9.64
N GLN A 28 8.43 9.23 -9.48
CA GLN A 28 7.46 8.55 -10.33
C GLN A 28 6.07 8.92 -9.82
N HIS A 29 5.33 9.71 -10.61
CA HIS A 29 3.97 10.10 -10.24
C HIS A 29 3.00 8.97 -10.57
N TYR A 30 2.25 8.53 -9.56
CA TYR A 30 1.20 7.52 -9.70
C TYR A 30 -0.17 8.18 -9.60
N PHE A 31 -0.98 8.05 -10.64
CA PHE A 31 -2.37 8.50 -10.65
C PHE A 31 -3.27 7.32 -10.28
N LEU A 32 -3.75 7.28 -9.04
CA LEU A 32 -4.60 6.19 -8.55
C LEU A 32 -6.08 6.51 -8.80
N GLN A 33 -6.50 6.49 -10.07
CA GLN A 33 -7.88 6.81 -10.44
C GLN A 33 -8.76 5.57 -10.47
N THR A 34 -8.24 4.46 -10.98
CA THR A 34 -8.98 3.22 -11.25
C THR A 34 -8.41 2.01 -10.52
N GLY A 35 -9.17 0.92 -10.49
CA GLY A 35 -8.69 -0.38 -10.03
C GLY A 35 -7.47 -0.89 -10.82
N ALA A 36 -7.38 -0.58 -12.12
CA ALA A 36 -6.23 -0.91 -12.96
C ALA A 36 -4.95 -0.16 -12.51
N ASP A 37 -5.07 1.12 -12.18
CA ASP A 37 -3.94 1.89 -11.63
C ASP A 37 -3.50 1.31 -10.29
N LEU A 38 -4.47 0.95 -9.45
CA LEU A 38 -4.20 0.36 -8.15
C LEU A 38 -3.56 -1.03 -8.32
N GLU A 39 -3.99 -1.83 -9.29
CA GLU A 39 -3.37 -3.13 -9.64
C GLU A 39 -1.89 -2.95 -9.98
N GLN A 40 -1.57 -2.00 -10.86
CA GLN A 40 -0.21 -1.73 -11.28
C GLN A 40 0.65 -1.37 -10.06
N VAL A 41 0.14 -0.49 -9.20
CA VAL A 41 0.88 -0.03 -8.03
C VAL A 41 0.93 -1.07 -6.91
N CYS A 42 -0.03 -1.98 -6.84
CA CYS A 42 -0.10 -3.03 -5.83
C CYS A 42 0.45 -4.40 -6.28
N ALA A 43 0.82 -4.56 -7.55
CA ALA A 43 1.37 -5.79 -8.11
C ALA A 43 2.54 -6.34 -7.28
N ASN A 44 2.71 -7.67 -7.28
CA ASN A 44 3.83 -8.30 -6.60
C ASN A 44 5.18 -7.83 -7.18
N PRO A 45 6.24 -7.72 -6.36
CA PRO A 45 7.58 -7.53 -6.89
C PRO A 45 7.97 -8.74 -7.74
N VAL A 46 8.85 -8.53 -8.72
CA VAL A 46 9.37 -9.59 -9.58
C VAL A 46 10.15 -10.63 -8.76
N ASP A 47 10.94 -10.17 -7.79
CA ASP A 47 11.62 -11.01 -6.80
C ASP A 47 11.43 -10.45 -5.39
N ALA A 48 10.68 -11.18 -4.56
CA ALA A 48 10.43 -10.79 -3.16
C ALA A 48 11.72 -10.71 -2.31
N ARG A 49 12.80 -11.38 -2.72
CA ARG A 49 14.10 -11.33 -2.02
C ARG A 49 14.99 -10.19 -2.50
N ASN A 50 14.67 -9.58 -3.63
CA ASN A 50 15.44 -8.49 -4.23
C ASN A 50 14.51 -7.40 -4.79
N ILE A 51 13.86 -6.67 -3.89
CA ILE A 51 12.92 -5.60 -4.24
C ILE A 51 13.70 -4.37 -4.71
N GLN A 52 13.54 -4.04 -5.99
CA GLN A 52 14.19 -2.89 -6.60
C GLN A 52 13.67 -1.57 -6.02
N PRO A 53 14.45 -0.47 -6.07
CA PRO A 53 14.03 0.83 -5.54
C PRO A 53 12.69 1.32 -6.10
N THR A 54 12.46 1.14 -7.40
CA THR A 54 11.21 1.54 -8.07
C THR A 54 10.02 0.68 -7.63
N GLU A 55 10.21 -0.63 -7.43
CA GLU A 55 9.19 -1.52 -6.89
C GLU A 55 8.87 -1.16 -5.44
N ARG A 56 9.87 -0.76 -4.66
CA ARG A 56 9.68 -0.30 -3.28
C ARG A 56 8.86 0.97 -3.22
N GLU A 57 9.18 1.97 -4.03
CA GLU A 57 8.42 3.22 -4.11
C GLU A 57 6.96 2.95 -4.49
N ARG A 58 6.75 2.14 -5.52
CA ARG A 58 5.43 1.69 -5.96
C ARG A 58 4.65 1.00 -4.83
N LEU A 59 5.26 0.04 -4.13
CA LEU A 59 4.63 -0.66 -3.00
C LEU A 59 4.35 0.27 -1.82
N LEU A 60 5.17 1.29 -1.56
CA LEU A 60 4.91 2.32 -0.55
C LEU A 60 3.66 3.15 -0.91
N VAL A 61 3.49 3.48 -2.19
CA VAL A 61 2.28 4.18 -2.67
C VAL A 61 1.04 3.30 -2.55
N CYS A 62 1.12 2.01 -2.91
CA CYS A 62 0.01 1.07 -2.68
C CYS A 62 -0.35 0.98 -1.19
N GLY A 63 0.65 0.81 -0.33
CA GLY A 63 0.46 0.68 1.11
C GLY A 63 -0.16 1.93 1.73
N SER A 64 0.28 3.13 1.33
CA SER A 64 -0.27 4.38 1.83
C SER A 64 -1.71 4.61 1.38
N TYR A 65 -2.05 4.23 0.14
CA TYR A 65 -3.44 4.29 -0.35
C TYR A 65 -4.36 3.36 0.45
N ILE A 66 -3.97 2.09 0.63
CA ILE A 66 -4.74 1.11 1.42
C ILE A 66 -4.90 1.60 2.87
N GLN A 67 -3.81 2.05 3.50
CA GLN A 67 -3.86 2.54 4.87
C GLN A 67 -4.73 3.79 5.00
N GLY A 68 -4.64 4.74 4.06
CA GLY A 68 -5.49 5.92 4.02
C GLY A 68 -6.98 5.56 3.91
N TYR A 69 -7.31 4.63 3.01
CA TYR A 69 -8.68 4.13 2.84
C TYR A 69 -9.21 3.48 4.12
N LEU A 70 -8.45 2.56 4.72
CA LEU A 70 -8.83 1.85 5.94
C LEU A 70 -8.97 2.82 7.13
N SER A 71 -8.07 3.81 7.22
CA SER A 71 -8.12 4.82 8.28
C SER A 71 -9.35 5.71 8.13
N HIS A 72 -9.63 6.17 6.91
CA HIS A 72 -10.85 6.93 6.63
C HIS A 72 -12.09 6.11 6.98
N TYR A 73 -12.16 4.85 6.53
CA TYR A 73 -13.26 3.95 6.86
C TYR A 73 -13.43 3.78 8.37
N ALA A 74 -12.35 3.61 9.13
CA ALA A 74 -12.40 3.46 10.57
C ALA A 74 -13.03 4.69 11.27
N LEU A 75 -12.84 5.88 10.72
CA LEU A 75 -13.43 7.13 11.23
C LEU A 75 -14.92 7.23 10.90
N VAL A 76 -15.32 6.93 9.67
CA VAL A 76 -16.70 7.21 9.19
C VAL A 76 -17.65 6.03 9.32
N ARG A 77 -17.16 4.80 9.55
CA ARG A 77 -18.00 3.58 9.55
C ARG A 77 -19.19 3.61 10.52
N GLY A 78 -19.09 4.35 11.63
CA GLY A 78 -20.18 4.48 12.61
C GLY A 78 -21.36 5.32 12.11
N GLU A 79 -21.13 6.15 11.09
CA GLU A 79 -22.14 7.02 10.46
C GLU A 79 -22.79 6.34 9.25
N LEU A 80 -22.26 5.20 8.79
CA LEU A 80 -22.79 4.48 7.64
C LEU A 80 -24.00 3.63 8.07
N ALA A 81 -25.14 3.87 7.43
CA ALA A 81 -26.35 3.06 7.63
C ALA A 81 -26.13 1.57 7.30
N ASN A 82 -25.27 1.30 6.30
CA ASN A 82 -24.86 -0.05 5.93
C ASN A 82 -23.35 -0.09 5.73
N ALA A 83 -22.66 -0.90 6.52
CA ALA A 83 -21.24 -1.17 6.35
C ALA A 83 -21.02 -2.06 5.11
N PRO A 84 -20.21 -1.63 4.13
CA PRO A 84 -19.91 -2.45 2.95
C PRO A 84 -19.09 -3.70 3.29
N PHE A 85 -18.36 -3.68 4.40
CA PHE A 85 -17.54 -4.81 4.88
C PHE A 85 -17.28 -4.71 6.39
N CYS A 86 -16.95 -5.84 7.01
CA CYS A 86 -16.73 -5.96 8.44
C CYS A 86 -15.33 -6.53 8.70
N LEU A 87 -14.38 -5.65 9.02
CA LEU A 87 -13.02 -6.06 9.36
C LEU A 87 -12.98 -6.72 10.75
N PRO A 88 -12.12 -7.74 10.94
CA PRO A 88 -11.93 -8.37 12.24
C PRO A 88 -11.41 -7.36 13.28
N GLN A 89 -11.79 -7.58 14.55
CA GLN A 89 -11.38 -6.73 15.67
C GLN A 89 -9.87 -6.76 15.94
N THR A 90 -9.20 -7.84 15.53
CA THR A 90 -7.73 -7.97 15.58
C THR A 90 -7.01 -7.08 14.56
N GLY A 91 -7.76 -6.40 13.69
CA GLY A 91 -7.22 -5.64 12.56
C GLY A 91 -6.83 -6.54 11.39
N VAL A 92 -6.51 -5.89 10.27
CA VAL A 92 -6.03 -6.53 9.04
C VAL A 92 -4.76 -5.81 8.61
N SER A 93 -3.76 -6.56 8.15
CA SER A 93 -2.54 -5.95 7.63
C SER A 93 -2.77 -5.36 6.24
N GLY A 94 -2.10 -4.25 5.93
CA GLY A 94 -2.15 -3.66 4.58
C GLY A 94 -1.68 -4.64 3.50
N GLU A 95 -0.71 -5.49 3.81
CA GLU A 95 -0.23 -6.54 2.93
C GLU A 95 -1.30 -7.60 2.62
N GLN A 96 -2.09 -7.99 3.62
CA GLN A 96 -3.20 -8.93 3.41
C GLN A 96 -4.28 -8.32 2.50
N ILE A 97 -4.58 -7.02 2.65
CA ILE A 97 -5.49 -6.32 1.74
C ILE A 97 -4.90 -6.21 0.34
N ARG A 98 -3.59 -5.92 0.21
CA ARG A 98 -2.90 -5.86 -1.09
C ARG A 98 -3.00 -7.19 -1.84
N VAL A 99 -2.73 -8.31 -1.16
CA VAL A 99 -2.82 -9.65 -1.76
C VAL A 99 -4.25 -9.95 -2.19
N LEU A 100 -5.24 -9.62 -1.36
CA LEU A 100 -6.66 -9.78 -1.69
C LEU A 100 -7.06 -9.00 -2.94
N LEU A 101 -6.67 -7.72 -3.00
CA LEU A 101 -6.93 -6.82 -4.12
C LEU A 101 -6.38 -7.40 -5.44
N VAL A 102 -5.07 -7.70 -5.48
CA VAL A 102 -4.43 -8.25 -6.68
C VAL A 102 -5.06 -9.58 -7.10
N THR A 103 -5.40 -10.43 -6.12
CA THR A 103 -6.07 -11.71 -6.39
C THR A 103 -7.47 -11.50 -6.98
N LEU A 104 -8.24 -10.54 -6.48
CA LEU A 104 -9.59 -10.31 -6.96
C LEU A 104 -9.59 -9.70 -8.37
N LEU A 105 -8.71 -8.74 -8.65
CA LEU A 105 -8.58 -8.11 -9.96
C LEU A 105 -8.23 -9.13 -11.06
N GLN A 106 -7.39 -10.11 -10.74
CA GLN A 106 -7.09 -11.23 -11.63
C GLN A 106 -8.30 -12.12 -11.90
N ARG A 107 -9.15 -12.35 -10.89
CA ARG A 107 -10.35 -13.20 -11.01
C ARG A 107 -11.55 -12.49 -11.62
N LYS A 108 -11.64 -11.17 -11.47
CA LYS A 108 -12.76 -10.33 -11.88
C LYS A 108 -12.23 -9.10 -12.63
N PRO A 109 -11.76 -9.23 -13.88
CA PRO A 109 -11.19 -8.10 -14.60
C PRO A 109 -12.16 -6.92 -14.77
N GLN A 110 -13.48 -7.15 -14.68
CA GLN A 110 -14.50 -6.10 -14.78
C GLN A 110 -14.46 -5.04 -13.65
N ILE A 111 -13.80 -5.31 -12.51
CA ILE A 111 -13.68 -4.30 -11.45
C ILE A 111 -12.49 -3.35 -11.67
N ARG A 112 -11.59 -3.67 -12.61
CA ARG A 112 -10.41 -2.85 -12.93
C ARG A 112 -10.76 -1.44 -13.41
N ASP A 113 -11.89 -1.29 -14.09
CA ASP A 113 -12.33 -0.01 -14.63
C ASP A 113 -13.11 0.85 -13.62
N LEU A 114 -13.37 0.32 -12.41
CA LEU A 114 -14.03 1.09 -11.35
C LEU A 114 -13.07 2.11 -10.72
N PRO A 115 -13.59 3.18 -10.09
CA PRO A 115 -12.76 4.06 -9.29
C PRO A 115 -11.97 3.28 -8.24
N ALA A 116 -10.69 3.62 -8.05
CA ALA A 116 -9.77 2.86 -7.20
C ALA A 116 -10.31 2.61 -5.78
N SER A 117 -11.06 3.55 -5.21
CA SER A 117 -11.64 3.43 -3.87
C SER A 117 -12.83 2.46 -3.84
N VAL A 118 -13.62 2.41 -4.91
CA VAL A 118 -14.74 1.49 -5.08
C VAL A 118 -14.23 0.07 -5.33
N ASP A 119 -13.18 -0.05 -6.15
CA ASP A 119 -12.51 -1.32 -6.40
C ASP A 119 -11.89 -1.91 -5.11
N LEU A 120 -11.18 -1.09 -4.33
CA LEU A 120 -10.63 -1.48 -3.04
C LEU A 120 -11.75 -1.88 -2.05
N ALA A 121 -12.84 -1.10 -1.97
CA ALA A 121 -14.00 -1.44 -1.16
C ALA A 121 -14.59 -2.81 -1.54
N THR A 122 -14.77 -3.04 -2.84
CA THR A 122 -15.32 -4.28 -3.40
C THR A 122 -14.41 -5.46 -3.09
N SER A 123 -13.09 -5.26 -3.20
CA SER A 123 -12.08 -6.26 -2.86
C SER A 123 -12.11 -6.65 -1.39
N ILE A 124 -12.25 -5.67 -0.49
CA ILE A 124 -12.37 -5.93 0.93
C ILE A 124 -13.71 -6.60 1.25
N ALA A 125 -14.82 -6.13 0.69
CA ALA A 125 -16.16 -6.69 0.90
C ALA A 125 -16.28 -8.14 0.43
N TRP A 126 -15.59 -8.51 -0.64
CA TRP A 126 -15.54 -9.89 -1.12
C TRP A 126 -14.93 -10.84 -0.09
N ALA A 127 -13.89 -10.39 0.62
CA ALA A 127 -13.20 -11.19 1.63
C ALA A 127 -13.81 -11.08 3.04
N TYR A 128 -14.39 -9.92 3.37
CA TYR A 128 -14.84 -9.54 4.70
C TYR A 128 -16.30 -9.08 4.71
N GLY A 129 -17.19 -9.88 4.14
CA GLY A 129 -18.62 -9.61 4.19
C GLY A 129 -19.15 -9.54 5.63
N CYS A 130 -20.07 -8.61 5.89
CA CYS A 130 -20.74 -8.52 7.19
C CYS A 130 -21.78 -9.64 7.33
N SER A 131 -21.51 -10.64 8.15
CA SER A 131 -22.54 -11.61 8.57
C SER A 131 -23.45 -10.96 9.61
N GLY A 132 -24.75 -10.87 9.32
CA GLY A 132 -25.73 -10.26 10.22
C GLY A 132 -25.95 -11.08 11.49
N ALA A 133 -25.27 -10.70 12.58
CA ALA A 133 -25.72 -10.80 13.96
C ALA A 133 -24.72 -10.03 14.85
N ALA A 134 -25.20 -8.99 15.53
CA ALA A 134 -24.40 -8.20 16.45
C ALA A 134 -23.94 -9.03 17.65
N SER A 135 -22.70 -8.80 18.10
CA SER A 135 -22.27 -8.88 19.51
C SER A 135 -22.70 -10.11 20.32
N THR A 136 -21.88 -11.17 20.31
CA THR A 136 -21.48 -11.86 21.55
C THR A 136 -20.33 -12.83 21.29
N SER A 137 -19.26 -12.66 22.07
CA SER A 137 -18.24 -13.69 22.36
C SER A 137 -17.28 -14.08 21.22
N ALA A 138 -16.06 -13.52 21.33
CA ALA A 138 -14.78 -14.15 21.03
C ALA A 138 -14.82 -15.49 20.27
N GLN A 139 -14.55 -15.47 18.96
CA GLN A 139 -13.77 -16.52 18.29
C GLN A 139 -13.40 -16.12 16.87
N GLY A 140 -12.18 -16.50 16.49
CA GLY A 140 -11.47 -16.07 15.28
C GLY A 140 -12.26 -16.30 14.00
N GLY A 141 -12.51 -15.22 13.26
CA GLY A 141 -12.91 -15.27 11.87
C GLY A 141 -11.68 -15.50 11.01
N THR A 142 -11.37 -16.76 10.70
CA THR A 142 -10.43 -17.10 9.61
C THR A 142 -11.02 -16.68 8.27
N PRO A 143 -10.20 -16.18 7.33
CA PRO A 143 -10.66 -15.85 5.98
C PRO A 143 -11.29 -17.06 5.31
N LYS A 144 -12.40 -16.83 4.60
CA LYS A 144 -13.13 -17.85 3.84
C LYS A 144 -12.16 -18.51 2.85
N PRO A 145 -12.04 -19.86 2.82
CA PRO A 145 -11.17 -20.52 1.85
C PRO A 145 -11.65 -20.19 0.44
N ALA A 146 -10.69 -19.87 -0.44
CA ALA A 146 -10.95 -19.64 -1.84
C ALA A 146 -11.58 -20.91 -2.43
N ALA A 147 -12.84 -20.82 -2.85
CA ALA A 147 -13.44 -21.85 -3.68
C ALA A 147 -12.59 -21.99 -4.95
N GLN A 148 -12.18 -23.23 -5.22
CA GLN A 148 -11.49 -23.66 -6.44
C GLN A 148 -12.43 -23.57 -7.62
#